data_AF-A0AAW2N7A6-F1
#
_entry.id   AF-A0AAW2N7A6-F1
#
_cell.length_a   1.000
_cell.length_b   1.000
_cell.length_c   1.000
_cell.angle_alpha   90.00
_cell.angle_beta   90.00
_cell.angle_gamma   90.00
#
_symmetry.space_group_name_H-M   'P 1'
#
loop_
_entity.id
_entity.type
_entity.pdbx_description
1 polymer ?
#
loop_
_entity_poly.entity_id
_entity_poly.type
_entity_poly.pdbx_seq_one_letter_code
_entity_poly.pdbx_strand_id
1 'polypeptide(L)'
;MPGKGVTSFCFSPKASSSTHSHSLSRFAFSPSQPSLSETLMDRTLATAEPTIMKWDPQSTTVGRVTSLFHHNRREARDFIQAVNSLQKTMHLLLTDNSTSSKLARAKTLMQIAMERLEKEFYQILSMNRAHLDPESVSTRSLRTSSTGSSTSDYEEDDDDCVRVANEMISEVEDASTLAMEDLRLIAECMVSSGYAKECMQVYKIIRKSIVDEGIYRLEVEKYTSSQIHKMDWQVLELRIQSWRNALTTAVKTLFNGERILCDHVFASSDSIRESCFTEITKEGAMILFGFPENVARNSKRSPDKVFRLLDMYTGISDHWLEIDSIFSFQSTITIKSQALTSLIKLGEFVHAALNDFESAVLKDSTKSPVLGGGIHHLTTEVMNYLSILADYSNILSDILADSPPPAKHSFPYSYLGFPDSDESPAPPVSLKMAWLILGLFCKLDAKANYYNDVSLGYLFLANNLQCVVAKVHTSNLKHLLGAGWLAKHESTVKQFAANYERHGWGDVIDSIPSNLTAADTPVKIKEIFKKFNTSFNQAYKKQSLCVVPHRKLRDDIKASIARKIEPLYRQFYSSHRLTMQRARNSVSVVRFAPEDVGHHISVMFSGTEE
;
A
#
# COMPACT_ATOMS: atom_id res chain seq x y z
N MET A 1 -20.83 70.03 -19.29
CA MET A 1 -20.03 71.25 -19.53
C MET A 1 -18.70 71.12 -18.81
N PRO A 2 -17.58 71.61 -19.35
CA PRO A 2 -17.11 71.53 -20.75
C PRO A 2 -15.64 70.99 -20.79
N GLY A 3 -14.99 70.63 -21.90
CA GLY A 3 -15.35 70.59 -23.31
C GLY A 3 -14.10 70.58 -24.22
N LYS A 4 -14.30 70.12 -25.47
CA LYS A 4 -13.59 70.49 -26.75
C LYS A 4 -12.18 69.89 -26.97
N GLY A 5 -11.77 69.43 -28.16
CA GLY A 5 -12.36 69.32 -29.51
C GLY A 5 -11.46 68.38 -30.39
N VAL A 6 -11.98 67.65 -31.39
CA VAL A 6 -12.10 68.02 -32.84
C VAL A 6 -10.70 68.16 -33.48
N THR A 7 -10.22 67.44 -34.52
CA THR A 7 -10.80 66.77 -35.71
C THR A 7 -9.75 65.91 -36.44
N SER A 8 -10.22 64.91 -37.21
CA SER A 8 -9.49 64.15 -38.24
C SER A 8 -9.27 64.94 -39.54
N PHE A 9 -8.29 64.56 -40.37
CA PHE A 9 -8.45 64.58 -41.84
C PHE A 9 -7.56 63.53 -42.54
N CYS A 10 -8.13 62.94 -43.59
CA CYS A 10 -7.65 61.83 -44.41
C CYS A 10 -6.79 62.25 -45.63
N PHE A 11 -5.94 61.31 -46.06
CA PHE A 11 -5.46 60.94 -47.41
C PHE A 11 -5.37 61.94 -48.60
N SER A 12 -4.13 62.04 -49.12
CA SER A 12 -3.55 62.12 -50.49
C SER A 12 -4.38 62.52 -51.73
N PRO A 13 -3.77 63.13 -52.78
CA PRO A 13 -3.22 62.34 -53.92
C PRO A 13 -2.01 62.96 -54.69
N LYS A 14 -1.67 62.31 -55.83
CA LYS A 14 -0.41 62.16 -56.63
C LYS A 14 -0.04 63.26 -57.67
N ALA A 15 1.23 63.12 -58.14
CA ALA A 15 1.82 63.37 -59.50
C ALA A 15 2.19 64.84 -59.86
N SER A 16 3.26 65.21 -60.61
CA SER A 16 4.30 64.51 -61.40
C SER A 16 5.39 65.49 -61.94
N SER A 17 6.61 64.96 -62.18
CA SER A 17 7.55 65.23 -63.32
C SER A 17 8.68 66.32 -63.31
N SER A 18 9.76 65.95 -64.03
CA SER A 18 11.00 66.65 -64.48
C SER A 18 12.19 66.66 -63.49
N THR A 19 13.47 66.39 -63.82
CA THR A 19 14.22 66.41 -65.11
C THR A 19 15.56 65.62 -65.00
N HIS A 20 16.07 65.15 -66.14
CA HIS A 20 17.45 64.73 -66.50
C HIS A 20 18.55 65.73 -66.02
N SER A 21 19.87 65.51 -65.94
CA SER A 21 20.87 64.46 -66.24
C SER A 21 22.26 64.98 -65.78
N HIS A 22 23.29 64.11 -65.81
CA HIS A 22 24.76 64.33 -65.92
C HIS A 22 25.53 63.56 -64.82
N SER A 23 25.90 62.29 -65.02
CA SER A 23 27.05 61.76 -65.78
C SER A 23 28.41 62.21 -65.26
N LEU A 24 29.16 61.29 -64.61
CA LEU A 24 30.56 60.99 -64.92
C LEU A 24 30.99 59.69 -64.26
N SER A 25 31.93 59.05 -64.94
CA SER A 25 32.13 57.62 -65.07
C SER A 25 33.32 57.07 -64.27
N ARG A 26 33.28 55.74 -64.08
CA ARG A 26 34.42 54.79 -63.95
C ARG A 26 35.28 54.90 -62.70
N PHE A 27 35.12 53.93 -61.79
CA PHE A 27 36.22 53.12 -61.29
C PHE A 27 35.77 51.66 -61.08
N ALA A 28 36.57 50.76 -61.65
CA ALA A 28 36.70 49.30 -61.47
C ALA A 28 35.60 48.52 -60.73
N PHE A 29 34.95 47.58 -61.43
CA PHE A 29 34.44 46.37 -60.83
C PHE A 29 35.62 45.59 -60.23
N SER A 30 35.75 45.61 -58.89
CA SER A 30 36.36 44.49 -58.19
C SER A 30 35.31 43.37 -58.14
N PRO A 31 35.67 42.09 -58.39
CA PRO A 31 34.74 41.01 -58.08
C PRO A 31 34.52 41.06 -56.56
N SER A 32 33.27 41.27 -56.16
CA SER A 32 32.83 41.14 -54.77
C SER A 32 33.37 39.82 -54.24
N GLN A 33 34.32 39.89 -53.29
CA GLN A 33 34.76 38.70 -52.58
C GLN A 33 33.49 38.04 -52.02
N PRO A 34 33.27 36.73 -52.26
CA PRO A 34 32.15 36.03 -51.65
C PRO A 34 32.27 36.23 -50.14
N SER A 35 31.15 36.53 -49.48
CA SER A 35 31.16 36.67 -48.02
C SER A 35 31.72 35.36 -47.42
N LEU A 36 32.40 35.46 -46.27
CA LEU A 36 32.90 34.28 -45.56
C LEU A 36 31.80 33.22 -45.38
N SER A 37 30.57 33.67 -45.16
CA SER A 37 29.37 32.85 -45.06
C SER A 37 29.04 32.08 -46.35
N GLU A 38 29.25 32.69 -47.52
CA GLU A 38 28.99 32.06 -48.83
C GLU A 38 30.05 31.01 -49.20
N THR A 39 31.33 31.28 -48.93
CA THR A 39 32.41 30.28 -49.12
C THR A 39 32.31 29.11 -48.16
N LEU A 40 31.86 29.36 -46.93
CA LEU A 40 31.53 28.30 -45.97
C LEU A 40 30.37 27.43 -46.48
N MET A 41 29.35 28.03 -47.09
CA MET A 41 28.22 27.28 -47.64
C MET A 41 28.61 26.35 -48.79
N ASP A 42 29.40 26.84 -49.73
CA ASP A 42 29.81 26.04 -50.89
C ASP A 42 30.67 24.85 -50.43
N ARG A 43 31.51 25.05 -49.41
CA ARG A 43 32.31 23.96 -48.80
C ARG A 43 31.44 22.96 -48.03
N THR A 44 30.44 23.43 -47.28
CA THR A 44 29.52 22.56 -46.55
C THR A 44 28.62 21.78 -47.51
N LEU A 45 28.12 22.40 -48.59
CA LEU A 45 27.34 21.70 -49.62
C LEU A 45 28.19 20.64 -50.33
N ALA A 46 29.41 20.96 -50.74
CA ALA A 46 30.30 20.01 -51.41
C ALA A 46 30.62 18.76 -50.56
N THR A 47 30.56 18.86 -49.24
CA THR A 47 30.85 17.75 -48.31
C THR A 47 29.58 17.02 -47.86
N ALA A 48 28.50 17.75 -47.57
CA ALA A 48 27.26 17.17 -47.06
C ALA A 48 26.39 16.54 -48.16
N GLU A 49 26.33 17.15 -49.35
CA GLU A 49 25.50 16.69 -50.46
C GLU A 49 25.77 15.24 -50.90
N PRO A 50 27.02 14.80 -51.17
CA PRO A 50 27.27 13.41 -51.57
C PRO A 50 26.88 12.41 -50.46
N THR A 51 27.12 12.78 -49.20
CA THR A 51 26.81 11.95 -48.03
C THR A 51 25.29 11.81 -47.84
N ILE A 52 24.54 12.90 -47.98
CA ILE A 52 23.08 12.91 -47.81
C ILE A 52 22.39 12.20 -48.98
N MET A 53 22.78 12.53 -50.22
CA MET A 53 22.13 11.97 -51.42
C MET A 53 22.39 10.48 -51.60
N LYS A 54 23.51 9.95 -51.09
CA LYS A 54 23.78 8.50 -51.05
C LYS A 54 22.68 7.73 -50.29
N TRP A 55 22.10 8.35 -49.27
CA TRP A 55 21.11 7.75 -48.38
C TRP A 55 19.69 8.28 -48.62
N ASP A 56 19.46 8.92 -49.76
CA ASP A 56 18.14 9.41 -50.16
C ASP A 56 17.14 8.22 -50.20
N PRO A 57 16.08 8.25 -49.35
CA PRO A 57 15.09 7.20 -49.27
C PRO A 57 14.25 7.00 -50.54
N GLN A 58 14.18 7.99 -51.42
CA GLN A 58 13.35 7.96 -52.63
C GLN A 58 14.17 7.61 -53.87
N SER A 59 15.40 8.13 -53.95
CA SER A 59 16.26 7.97 -55.14
C SER A 59 17.04 6.65 -55.14
N THR A 60 17.65 6.26 -54.02
CA THR A 60 18.63 5.16 -53.99
C THR A 60 18.03 3.83 -53.52
N THR A 61 18.54 2.71 -54.04
CA THR A 61 18.18 1.36 -53.54
C THR A 61 18.74 1.12 -52.14
N VAL A 62 19.93 1.66 -51.85
CA VAL A 62 20.60 1.59 -50.55
C VAL A 62 19.81 2.36 -49.47
N GLY A 63 19.37 3.59 -49.74
CA GLY A 63 18.49 4.35 -48.82
C GLY A 63 17.08 3.77 -48.65
N ARG A 64 16.63 2.95 -49.62
CA ARG A 64 15.35 2.24 -49.52
C ARG A 64 15.39 1.02 -48.61
N VAL A 65 16.47 0.23 -48.65
CA VAL A 65 16.46 -1.13 -48.06
C VAL A 65 17.40 -1.26 -46.86
N THR A 66 18.54 -0.57 -46.85
CA THR A 66 19.60 -0.78 -45.85
C THR A 66 19.40 0.12 -44.63
N SER A 67 19.64 -0.36 -43.40
CA SER A 67 19.72 0.50 -42.22
C SER A 67 21.11 1.12 -42.09
N LEU A 68 21.18 2.45 -41.98
CA LEU A 68 22.43 3.21 -41.85
C LEU A 68 23.16 2.85 -40.54
N PHE A 69 22.43 2.82 -39.43
CA PHE A 69 23.01 2.58 -38.10
C PHE A 69 23.38 1.12 -37.86
N HIS A 70 22.63 0.19 -38.45
CA HIS A 70 22.94 -1.24 -38.34
C HIS A 70 24.09 -1.68 -39.26
N HIS A 71 24.22 -1.09 -40.46
CA HIS A 71 25.22 -1.50 -41.43
C HIS A 71 26.62 -0.92 -41.14
N ASN A 72 26.71 0.37 -40.82
CA ASN A 72 28.00 1.02 -40.56
C ASN A 72 27.84 2.24 -39.64
N ARG A 73 28.08 2.04 -38.34
CA ARG A 73 27.99 3.12 -37.34
C ARG A 73 28.93 4.28 -37.57
N ARG A 74 30.12 4.05 -38.17
CA ARG A 74 31.04 5.15 -38.48
C ARG A 74 30.41 6.07 -39.52
N GLU A 75 29.86 5.46 -40.58
CA GLU A 75 29.14 6.20 -41.62
C GLU A 75 27.88 6.90 -41.08
N ALA A 76 27.18 6.28 -40.12
CA ALA A 76 26.06 6.92 -39.44
C ALA A 76 26.49 8.21 -38.69
N ARG A 77 27.62 8.17 -37.99
CA ARG A 77 28.19 9.36 -37.32
C ARG A 77 28.62 10.43 -38.32
N ASP A 78 29.25 10.03 -39.42
CA ASP A 78 29.64 10.95 -40.50
C ASP A 78 28.41 11.62 -41.13
N PHE A 79 27.32 10.87 -41.32
CA PHE A 79 26.03 11.39 -41.79
C PHE A 79 25.45 12.42 -40.82
N ILE A 80 25.37 12.10 -39.51
CA ILE A 80 24.89 13.05 -38.49
C ILE A 80 25.76 14.31 -38.44
N GLN A 81 27.09 14.17 -38.56
CA GLN A 81 28.01 15.30 -38.60
C GLN A 81 27.80 16.18 -39.83
N ALA A 82 27.54 15.58 -41.00
CA ALA A 82 27.24 16.31 -42.23
C ALA A 82 25.93 17.11 -42.10
N VAL A 83 24.89 16.52 -41.51
CA VAL A 83 23.60 17.19 -41.26
C VAL A 83 23.76 18.34 -40.27
N ASN A 84 24.46 18.12 -39.15
CA ASN A 84 24.71 19.17 -38.16
C ASN A 84 25.55 20.33 -38.74
N SER A 85 26.50 20.03 -39.61
CA SER A 85 27.31 21.04 -40.29
C SER A 85 26.45 21.85 -41.27
N LEU A 86 25.62 21.18 -42.07
CA LEU A 86 24.66 21.82 -42.97
C LEU A 86 23.70 22.74 -42.21
N GLN A 87 23.17 22.28 -41.07
CA GLN A 87 22.27 23.05 -40.22
C GLN A 87 22.95 24.32 -39.68
N LYS A 88 24.16 24.21 -39.12
CA LYS A 88 24.93 25.35 -38.60
C LYS A 88 25.19 26.39 -39.68
N THR A 89 25.58 25.95 -40.88
CA THR A 89 25.82 26.87 -42.00
C THR A 89 24.53 27.52 -42.50
N MET A 90 23.40 26.80 -42.52
CA MET A 90 22.09 27.38 -42.84
C MET A 90 21.69 28.49 -41.85
N HIS A 91 21.94 28.32 -40.55
CA HIS A 91 21.65 29.35 -39.54
C HIS A 91 22.51 30.61 -39.69
N LEU A 92 23.80 30.46 -40.01
CA LEU A 92 24.72 31.59 -40.27
C LEU A 92 24.31 32.39 -41.51
N LEU A 93 23.77 31.73 -42.53
CA LEU A 93 23.34 32.40 -43.78
C LEU A 93 22.00 33.13 -43.63
N LEU A 94 21.12 32.66 -42.76
CA LEU A 94 19.85 33.35 -42.46
C LEU A 94 20.09 34.71 -41.77
N THR A 95 21.28 34.92 -41.19
CA THR A 95 21.66 36.17 -40.52
C THR A 95 22.32 37.20 -41.46
N ASP A 96 23.02 36.74 -42.50
CA ASP A 96 23.87 37.59 -43.36
C ASP A 96 23.27 37.95 -44.74
N ASN A 97 22.04 37.53 -45.06
CA ASN A 97 21.36 37.75 -46.35
C ASN A 97 22.21 37.37 -47.59
N SER A 98 22.13 36.14 -48.12
CA SER A 98 22.40 35.94 -49.55
C SER A 98 21.83 34.67 -50.21
N THR A 99 21.22 34.88 -51.39
CA THR A 99 20.87 33.95 -52.49
C THR A 99 19.86 32.80 -52.23
N SER A 100 18.71 32.90 -52.91
CA SER A 100 17.59 31.93 -52.85
C SER A 100 17.97 30.48 -53.24
N SER A 101 18.85 30.29 -54.24
CA SER A 101 19.11 28.96 -54.82
C SER A 101 19.93 28.03 -53.92
N LYS A 102 21.02 28.53 -53.30
CA LYS A 102 21.86 27.74 -52.38
C LYS A 102 21.10 27.36 -51.11
N LEU A 103 20.33 28.31 -50.57
CA LEU A 103 19.45 28.05 -49.43
C LEU A 103 18.34 27.06 -49.77
N ALA A 104 17.73 27.15 -50.96
CA ALA A 104 16.74 26.18 -51.42
C ALA A 104 17.34 24.77 -51.57
N ARG A 105 18.58 24.66 -52.09
CA ARG A 105 19.28 23.38 -52.19
C ARG A 105 19.57 22.78 -50.82
N ALA A 106 20.05 23.60 -49.88
CA ALA A 106 20.30 23.20 -48.51
C ALA A 106 19.04 22.72 -47.78
N LYS A 107 17.92 23.44 -47.96
CA LYS A 107 16.61 23.03 -47.42
C LYS A 107 16.17 21.68 -47.99
N THR A 108 16.39 21.45 -49.28
CA THR A 108 16.07 20.16 -49.93
C THR A 108 16.91 19.03 -49.33
N LEU A 109 18.22 19.24 -49.18
CA LEU A 109 19.12 18.26 -48.55
C LEU A 109 18.76 18.00 -47.09
N MET A 110 18.40 19.04 -46.33
CA MET A 110 17.92 18.90 -44.96
C MET A 110 16.66 18.03 -44.89
N GLN A 111 15.68 18.27 -45.78
CA GLN A 111 14.46 17.47 -45.83
C GLN A 111 14.75 15.99 -46.12
N ILE A 112 15.60 15.70 -47.11
CA ILE A 112 16.01 14.32 -47.44
C ILE A 112 16.70 13.66 -46.24
N ALA A 113 17.59 14.40 -45.55
CA ALA A 113 18.27 13.88 -44.39
C ALA A 113 17.32 13.58 -43.23
N MET A 114 16.33 14.44 -42.99
CA MET A 114 15.33 14.25 -41.93
C MET A 114 14.40 13.08 -42.23
N GLU A 115 13.92 12.93 -43.46
CA GLU A 115 13.14 11.75 -43.89
C GLU A 115 13.93 10.45 -43.68
N ARG A 116 15.24 10.48 -43.92
CA ARG A 116 16.12 9.34 -43.68
C ARG A 116 16.28 9.03 -42.20
N LEU A 117 16.55 10.05 -41.38
CA LEU A 117 16.71 9.89 -39.93
C LEU A 117 15.41 9.42 -39.26
N GLU A 118 14.26 9.93 -39.68
CA GLU A 118 12.95 9.48 -39.21
C GLU A 118 12.75 7.98 -39.47
N LYS A 119 13.11 7.53 -40.68
CA LYS A 119 13.04 6.11 -41.05
C LYS A 119 13.99 5.24 -40.23
N GLU A 120 15.22 5.68 -39.99
CA GLU A 120 16.17 4.94 -39.13
C GLU A 120 15.69 4.88 -37.69
N PHE A 121 15.15 5.99 -37.17
CA PHE A 121 14.59 6.06 -35.83
C PHE A 121 13.45 5.06 -35.66
N TYR A 122 12.54 5.00 -36.63
CA TYR A 122 11.47 4.00 -36.69
C TYR A 122 12.03 2.56 -36.72
N GLN A 123 13.03 2.30 -37.57
CA GLN A 123 13.62 0.97 -37.73
C GLN A 123 14.30 0.49 -36.45
N ILE A 124 15.11 1.33 -35.80
CA ILE A 124 15.79 0.97 -34.55
C ILE A 124 14.78 0.67 -33.45
N LEU A 125 13.76 1.52 -33.27
CA LEU A 125 12.69 1.30 -32.29
C LEU A 125 11.90 0.00 -32.57
N SER A 126 11.66 -0.32 -33.84
CA SER A 126 10.88 -1.50 -34.23
C SER A 126 11.66 -2.80 -34.16
N MET A 127 12.94 -2.79 -34.55
CA MET A 127 13.81 -3.98 -34.54
C MET A 127 14.28 -4.34 -33.13
N ASN A 128 14.43 -3.35 -32.24
CA ASN A 128 14.90 -3.56 -30.87
C ASN A 128 13.78 -3.62 -29.84
N ARG A 129 12.57 -4.05 -30.22
CA ARG A 129 11.40 -4.08 -29.31
C ARG A 129 11.66 -4.86 -28.01
N ALA A 130 12.29 -6.03 -28.09
CA ALA A 130 12.62 -6.86 -26.92
C ALA A 130 13.75 -6.25 -26.06
N HIS A 131 14.75 -5.64 -26.71
CA HIS A 131 15.90 -5.02 -26.07
C HIS A 131 15.57 -3.68 -25.40
N LEU A 132 14.57 -2.97 -25.93
CA LEU A 132 14.05 -1.72 -25.40
C LEU A 132 12.77 -1.94 -24.58
N ASP A 133 12.39 -3.19 -24.29
CA ASP A 133 11.25 -3.44 -23.40
C ASP A 133 11.55 -2.80 -22.03
N PRO A 134 10.58 -2.12 -21.41
CA PRO A 134 10.80 -1.44 -20.13
C PRO A 134 11.37 -2.33 -19.02
N GLU A 135 11.11 -3.64 -19.03
CA GLU A 135 11.73 -4.58 -18.09
C GLU A 135 13.25 -4.67 -18.28
N SER A 136 13.71 -4.84 -19.53
CA SER A 136 15.13 -4.87 -19.89
C SER A 136 15.85 -3.56 -19.52
N VAL A 137 15.17 -2.41 -19.68
CA VAL A 137 15.74 -1.09 -19.35
C VAL A 137 15.83 -0.88 -17.84
N SER A 138 14.80 -1.28 -17.08
CA SER A 138 14.77 -1.07 -15.62
C SER A 138 15.75 -1.98 -14.88
N THR A 139 15.80 -3.27 -15.24
CA THR A 139 16.75 -4.25 -14.67
C THR A 139 18.20 -3.81 -14.88
N ARG A 140 18.54 -3.28 -16.05
CA ARG A 140 19.86 -2.73 -16.32
C ARG A 140 20.19 -1.53 -15.43
N SER A 141 19.28 -0.57 -15.29
CA SER A 141 19.53 0.64 -14.47
C SER A 141 19.86 0.29 -13.01
N LEU A 142 19.15 -0.72 -12.46
CA LEU A 142 19.45 -1.27 -11.14
C LEU A 142 20.86 -1.87 -11.07
N ARG A 143 21.29 -2.59 -12.12
CA ARG A 143 22.64 -3.19 -12.17
C ARG A 143 23.73 -2.14 -12.32
N THR A 144 23.59 -1.16 -13.22
CA THR A 144 24.56 -0.05 -13.36
C THR A 144 24.70 0.77 -12.07
N SER A 145 23.63 0.86 -11.28
CA SER A 145 23.65 1.50 -9.95
C SER A 145 24.37 0.64 -8.90
N SER A 146 24.29 -0.69 -9.00
CA SER A 146 24.95 -1.64 -8.09
C SER A 146 26.45 -1.85 -8.38
N THR A 147 26.86 -1.85 -9.66
CA THR A 147 28.27 -2.00 -10.06
C THR A 147 29.12 -0.77 -9.71
N GLY A 148 28.49 0.38 -9.46
CA GLY A 148 29.16 1.58 -8.93
C GLY A 148 29.50 1.53 -7.43
N SER A 149 29.08 0.48 -6.70
CA SER A 149 29.21 0.42 -5.23
C SER A 149 29.68 -0.93 -4.66
N SER A 150 30.22 -1.86 -5.46
CA SER A 150 30.78 -3.10 -4.91
C SER A 150 32.09 -3.50 -5.57
N THR A 151 33.19 -3.09 -4.95
CA THR A 151 34.45 -3.83 -4.98
C THR A 151 34.43 -4.76 -3.76
N SER A 152 33.97 -6.00 -3.94
CA SER A 152 34.25 -7.06 -2.96
C SER A 152 34.78 -8.27 -3.71
N ASP A 153 36.08 -8.47 -3.57
CA ASP A 153 36.80 -9.68 -3.97
C ASP A 153 36.28 -10.85 -3.10
N TYR A 154 35.51 -11.76 -3.70
CA TYR A 154 35.37 -13.12 -3.19
C TYR A 154 35.37 -14.10 -4.36
N GLU A 155 36.11 -15.19 -4.16
CA GLU A 155 36.59 -16.14 -5.17
C GLU A 155 35.46 -16.83 -5.95
N GLU A 156 35.69 -16.95 -7.26
CA GLU A 156 34.88 -17.72 -8.20
C GLU A 156 35.00 -19.22 -7.87
N ASP A 157 33.87 -19.86 -7.55
CA ASP A 157 33.74 -21.31 -7.66
C ASP A 157 32.84 -21.64 -8.86
N ASP A 158 33.24 -22.70 -9.54
CA ASP A 158 32.98 -23.08 -10.92
C ASP A 158 31.50 -23.39 -11.22
N ASP A 159 30.85 -22.58 -12.07
CA ASP A 159 29.63 -22.98 -12.79
C ASP A 159 29.63 -22.39 -14.20
N ASP A 160 30.02 -23.20 -15.18
CA ASP A 160 30.02 -22.88 -16.61
C ASP A 160 28.64 -22.38 -17.09
N CYS A 161 27.54 -22.77 -16.42
CA CYS A 161 26.19 -22.30 -16.71
C CYS A 161 25.95 -20.83 -16.30
N VAL A 162 26.60 -20.35 -15.23
CA VAL A 162 26.49 -18.97 -14.74
C VAL A 162 27.33 -18.02 -15.60
N ARG A 163 28.48 -18.48 -16.11
CA ARG A 163 29.31 -17.72 -17.06
C ARG A 163 28.61 -17.50 -18.39
N VAL A 164 28.02 -18.56 -18.98
CA VAL A 164 27.27 -18.45 -20.24
C VAL A 164 26.01 -17.58 -20.07
N ALA A 165 25.31 -17.67 -18.94
CA ALA A 165 24.19 -16.79 -18.62
C ALA A 165 24.63 -15.32 -18.47
N ASN A 166 25.74 -15.06 -17.76
CA ASN A 166 26.29 -13.70 -17.64
C ASN A 166 26.81 -13.14 -18.96
N GLU A 167 27.40 -13.96 -19.83
CA GLU A 167 27.84 -13.55 -21.18
C GLU A 167 26.65 -13.22 -22.09
N MET A 168 25.61 -14.06 -22.11
CA MET A 168 24.37 -13.75 -22.86
C MET A 168 23.68 -12.50 -22.34
N ILE A 169 23.69 -12.26 -21.02
CA ILE A 169 23.13 -11.05 -20.44
C ILE A 169 23.99 -9.83 -20.82
N SER A 170 25.33 -9.95 -20.83
CA SER A 170 26.24 -8.88 -21.27
C SER A 170 26.03 -8.50 -22.73
N GLU A 171 25.86 -9.48 -23.63
CA GLU A 171 25.63 -9.23 -25.06
C GLU A 171 24.27 -8.54 -25.34
N VAL A 172 23.22 -8.97 -24.62
CA VAL A 172 21.89 -8.35 -24.69
C VAL A 172 21.91 -6.93 -24.12
N GLU A 173 22.65 -6.71 -23.02
CA GLU A 173 22.85 -5.38 -22.43
C GLU A 173 23.59 -4.45 -23.40
N ASP A 174 24.67 -4.91 -24.04
CA ASP A 174 25.43 -4.15 -25.03
C ASP A 174 24.55 -3.76 -26.23
N ALA A 175 23.74 -4.67 -26.76
CA ALA A 175 22.81 -4.36 -27.84
C ALA A 175 21.80 -3.26 -27.47
N SER A 176 21.22 -3.32 -26.26
CA SER A 176 20.31 -2.29 -25.74
C SER A 176 21.01 -0.95 -25.53
N THR A 177 22.23 -0.94 -24.97
CA THR A 177 23.01 0.30 -24.75
C THR A 177 23.21 1.04 -26.06
N LEU A 178 23.61 0.30 -27.09
CA LEU A 178 23.99 0.88 -28.35
C LEU A 178 22.74 1.35 -29.12
N ALA A 179 21.62 0.64 -29.02
CA ALA A 179 20.35 1.10 -29.58
C ALA A 179 19.89 2.41 -28.92
N MET A 180 20.02 2.55 -27.59
CA MET A 180 19.68 3.78 -26.88
C MET A 180 20.57 4.96 -27.29
N GLU A 181 21.88 4.73 -27.46
CA GLU A 181 22.82 5.75 -27.95
C GLU A 181 22.50 6.18 -29.38
N ASP A 182 22.22 5.23 -30.27
CA ASP A 182 21.86 5.51 -31.66
C ASP A 182 20.55 6.32 -31.73
N LEU A 183 19.54 5.97 -30.92
CA LEU A 183 18.29 6.74 -30.82
C LEU A 183 18.53 8.15 -30.31
N ARG A 184 19.38 8.32 -29.30
CA ARG A 184 19.74 9.63 -28.76
C ARG A 184 20.42 10.50 -29.82
N LEU A 185 21.39 9.96 -30.55
CA LEU A 185 22.10 10.70 -31.61
C LEU A 185 21.15 11.18 -32.71
N ILE A 186 20.20 10.33 -33.11
CA ILE A 186 19.19 10.69 -34.11
C ILE A 186 18.24 11.76 -33.55
N ALA A 187 17.72 11.56 -32.33
CA ALA A 187 16.80 12.49 -31.70
C ALA A 187 17.42 13.88 -31.51
N GLU A 188 18.66 13.97 -31.01
CA GLU A 188 19.38 15.24 -30.85
C GLU A 188 19.53 15.99 -32.18
N CYS A 189 19.87 15.27 -33.26
CA CYS A 189 20.03 15.85 -34.60
C CYS A 189 18.69 16.33 -35.21
N MET A 190 17.63 15.54 -35.09
CA MET A 190 16.29 15.91 -35.58
C MET A 190 15.72 17.09 -34.80
N VAL A 191 15.87 17.09 -33.46
CA VAL A 191 15.39 18.16 -32.59
C VAL A 191 16.15 19.45 -32.86
N SER A 192 17.48 19.41 -32.95
CA SER A 192 18.27 20.61 -33.26
C SER A 192 17.88 21.20 -34.62
N SER A 193 17.57 20.35 -35.60
CA SER A 193 17.20 20.74 -36.97
C SER A 193 15.75 21.24 -37.11
N GLY A 194 14.96 21.25 -36.04
CA GLY A 194 13.57 21.74 -36.04
C GLY A 194 12.51 20.68 -36.37
N TYR A 195 12.87 19.40 -36.44
CA TYR A 195 12.00 18.26 -36.75
C TYR A 195 11.62 17.46 -35.49
N ALA A 196 11.46 18.16 -34.37
CA ALA A 196 11.12 17.55 -33.09
C ALA A 196 9.75 16.84 -33.13
N LYS A 197 8.78 17.37 -33.88
CA LYS A 197 7.41 16.82 -33.93
C LYS A 197 7.37 15.45 -34.59
N GLU A 198 8.07 15.31 -35.70
CA GLU A 198 8.19 14.09 -36.51
C GLU A 198 8.89 13.01 -35.68
N CYS A 199 10.02 13.34 -35.04
CA CYS A 199 10.74 12.44 -34.14
C CYS A 199 9.87 11.97 -32.96
N MET A 200 9.17 12.91 -32.30
CA MET A 200 8.25 12.59 -31.20
C MET A 200 7.10 11.69 -31.65
N GLN A 201 6.53 11.94 -32.83
CA GLN A 201 5.41 11.14 -33.35
C GLN A 201 5.82 9.68 -33.57
N VAL A 202 6.98 9.45 -34.19
CA VAL A 202 7.51 8.08 -34.38
C VAL A 202 7.78 7.41 -33.03
N TYR A 203 8.43 8.12 -32.11
CA TYR A 203 8.71 7.60 -30.77
C TYR A 203 7.43 7.17 -30.06
N LYS A 204 6.46 8.08 -29.97
CA LYS A 204 5.18 7.89 -29.27
C LYS A 204 4.41 6.70 -29.83
N ILE A 205 4.28 6.58 -31.15
CA ILE A 205 3.53 5.47 -31.78
C ILE A 205 4.10 4.11 -31.36
N ILE A 206 5.43 3.93 -31.48
CA ILE A 206 6.04 2.63 -31.22
C ILE A 206 6.06 2.34 -29.72
N ARG A 207 6.50 3.30 -28.91
CA ARG A 207 6.63 3.12 -27.47
C ARG A 207 5.29 2.99 -26.76
N LYS A 208 4.27 3.75 -27.17
CA LYS A 208 2.90 3.58 -26.67
C LYS A 208 2.37 2.18 -26.97
N SER A 209 2.60 1.66 -28.18
CA SER A 209 2.22 0.28 -28.50
C SER A 209 2.88 -0.75 -27.58
N ILE A 210 4.16 -0.59 -27.25
CA ILE A 210 4.90 -1.53 -26.37
C ILE A 210 4.39 -1.42 -24.92
N VAL A 211 4.20 -0.20 -24.42
CA VAL A 211 3.70 0.04 -23.06
C VAL A 211 2.27 -0.44 -22.91
N ASP A 212 1.39 -0.17 -23.87
CA ASP A 212 0.00 -0.63 -23.87
C ASP A 212 -0.08 -2.18 -23.94
N GLU A 213 0.81 -2.83 -24.71
CA GLU A 213 0.96 -4.30 -24.70
C GLU A 213 1.45 -4.80 -23.33
N GLY A 214 2.39 -4.11 -22.70
CA GLY A 214 2.84 -4.39 -21.33
C GLY A 214 1.70 -4.33 -20.31
N ILE A 215 0.90 -3.27 -20.33
CA ILE A 215 -0.30 -3.11 -19.48
C ILE A 215 -1.30 -4.25 -19.72
N TYR A 216 -1.52 -4.63 -20.98
CA TYR A 216 -2.41 -5.74 -21.34
C TYR A 216 -1.92 -7.09 -20.79
N ARG A 217 -0.60 -7.39 -20.91
CA ARG A 217 0.00 -8.61 -20.37
C ARG A 217 -0.06 -8.70 -18.85
N LEU A 218 -0.08 -7.55 -18.17
CA LEU A 218 -0.27 -7.45 -16.73
C LEU A 218 -1.74 -7.59 -16.30
N GLU A 219 -2.67 -7.86 -17.24
CA GLU A 219 -4.11 -7.96 -16.98
C GLU A 219 -4.74 -6.70 -16.37
N VAL A 220 -4.14 -5.53 -16.62
CA VAL A 220 -4.64 -4.24 -16.14
C VAL A 220 -5.78 -3.78 -17.06
N GLU A 221 -6.98 -4.25 -16.75
CA GLU A 221 -8.18 -3.95 -17.52
C GLU A 221 -8.90 -2.69 -17.02
N LYS A 222 -9.48 -1.93 -17.95
CA LYS A 222 -10.35 -0.81 -17.62
C LYS A 222 -11.75 -1.32 -17.25
N TYR A 223 -12.09 -1.19 -15.98
CA TYR A 223 -13.43 -1.48 -15.49
C TYR A 223 -14.25 -0.21 -15.29
N THR A 224 -15.49 -0.24 -15.76
CA THR A 224 -16.49 0.78 -15.43
C THR A 224 -17.11 0.52 -14.05
N SER A 225 -17.60 1.58 -13.40
CA SER A 225 -18.28 1.45 -12.10
C SER A 225 -19.43 0.43 -12.12
N SER A 226 -20.17 0.34 -13.22
CA SER A 226 -21.29 -0.59 -13.37
C SER A 226 -20.82 -2.05 -13.51
N GLN A 227 -19.66 -2.30 -14.13
CA GLN A 227 -19.08 -3.64 -14.23
C GLN A 227 -18.61 -4.13 -12.87
N ILE A 228 -17.90 -3.30 -12.09
CA ILE A 228 -17.45 -3.67 -10.74
C ILE A 228 -18.64 -3.92 -9.82
N HIS A 229 -19.66 -3.07 -9.88
CA HIS A 229 -20.85 -3.23 -9.03
C HIS A 229 -21.63 -4.54 -9.31
N LYS A 230 -21.63 -5.00 -10.57
CA LYS A 230 -22.32 -6.25 -10.97
C LYS A 230 -21.46 -7.50 -10.80
N MET A 231 -20.16 -7.33 -10.54
CA MET A 231 -19.21 -8.44 -10.44
C MET A 231 -19.41 -9.21 -9.14
N ASP A 232 -19.29 -10.53 -9.21
CA ASP A 232 -19.25 -11.36 -8.01
C ASP A 232 -17.98 -11.05 -7.20
N TRP A 233 -18.08 -11.11 -5.87
CA TRP A 233 -16.98 -10.77 -4.99
C TRP A 233 -15.77 -11.69 -5.15
N GLN A 234 -15.98 -12.99 -5.36
CA GLN A 234 -14.86 -13.95 -5.51
C GLN A 234 -14.05 -13.62 -6.76
N VAL A 235 -14.74 -13.23 -7.84
CA VAL A 235 -14.08 -12.78 -9.07
C VAL A 235 -13.34 -11.47 -8.85
N LEU A 236 -13.97 -10.51 -8.16
CA LEU A 236 -13.33 -9.23 -7.85
C LEU A 236 -12.08 -9.40 -6.97
N GLU A 237 -12.10 -10.33 -6.02
CA GLU A 237 -10.96 -10.65 -5.15
C GLU A 237 -9.77 -11.19 -5.96
N LEU A 238 -10.01 -12.09 -6.93
CA LEU A 238 -8.97 -12.55 -7.86
C LEU A 238 -8.40 -11.38 -8.70
N ARG A 239 -9.26 -10.46 -9.14
CA ARG A 239 -8.81 -9.25 -9.86
C ARG A 239 -8.00 -8.30 -8.98
N ILE A 240 -8.35 -8.15 -7.71
CA ILE A 240 -7.55 -7.38 -6.74
C ILE A 240 -6.15 -8.01 -6.58
N GLN A 241 -6.07 -9.34 -6.50
CA GLN A 241 -4.78 -10.02 -6.39
C GLN A 241 -3.94 -9.90 -7.68
N SER A 242 -4.56 -10.05 -8.85
CA SER A 242 -3.88 -9.82 -10.14
C SER A 242 -3.39 -8.36 -10.24
N TRP A 243 -4.25 -7.39 -9.89
CA TRP A 243 -3.87 -5.98 -9.82
C TRP A 243 -2.70 -5.71 -8.88
N ARG A 244 -2.65 -6.35 -7.71
CA ARG A 244 -1.53 -6.19 -6.76
C ARG A 244 -0.21 -6.65 -7.37
N ASN A 245 -0.20 -7.80 -8.04
CA ASN A 245 1.00 -8.31 -8.72
C ASN A 245 1.38 -7.40 -9.90
N ALA A 246 0.38 -6.91 -10.64
CA ALA A 246 0.56 -5.99 -11.75
C ALA A 246 1.11 -4.64 -11.30
N LEU A 247 0.70 -4.12 -10.13
CA LEU A 247 1.13 -2.81 -9.62
C LEU A 247 2.64 -2.73 -9.45
N THR A 248 3.23 -3.71 -8.75
CA THR A 248 4.68 -3.75 -8.52
C THR A 248 5.45 -3.79 -9.83
N THR A 249 5.02 -4.65 -10.76
CA THR A 249 5.65 -4.78 -12.07
C THR A 249 5.49 -3.49 -12.88
N ALA A 250 4.28 -2.95 -12.98
CA ALA A 250 4.00 -1.72 -13.72
C ALA A 250 4.82 -0.53 -13.21
N VAL A 251 4.94 -0.34 -11.89
CA VAL A 251 5.71 0.77 -11.32
C VAL A 251 7.21 0.54 -11.49
N LYS A 252 7.73 -0.62 -11.04
CA LYS A 252 9.19 -0.85 -10.97
C LYS A 252 9.81 -1.19 -12.32
N THR A 253 9.06 -1.78 -13.25
CA THR A 253 9.59 -2.18 -14.56
C THR A 253 9.02 -1.30 -15.66
N LEU A 254 7.70 -1.29 -15.85
CA LEU A 254 7.08 -0.70 -17.04
C LEU A 254 7.23 0.83 -17.12
N PHE A 255 6.76 1.54 -16.09
CA PHE A 255 6.81 3.00 -16.08
C PHE A 255 8.23 3.51 -15.80
N ASN A 256 8.98 2.86 -14.91
CA ASN A 256 10.36 3.23 -14.64
C ASN A 256 11.27 3.03 -15.87
N GLY A 257 11.14 1.91 -16.58
CA GLY A 257 11.90 1.64 -17.79
C GLY A 257 11.60 2.66 -18.90
N GLU A 258 10.33 3.01 -19.10
CA GLU A 258 9.98 4.05 -20.08
C GLU A 258 10.47 5.44 -19.66
N ARG A 259 10.49 5.75 -18.36
CA ARG A 259 11.07 6.98 -17.83
C ARG A 259 12.55 7.09 -18.16
N ILE A 260 13.32 6.05 -17.84
CA ILE A 260 14.75 5.96 -18.13
C ILE A 260 15.02 6.10 -19.63
N LEU A 261 14.24 5.42 -20.47
CA LEU A 261 14.42 5.48 -21.92
C LEU A 261 14.13 6.89 -22.47
N CYS A 262 13.01 7.51 -22.05
CA CYS A 262 12.70 8.89 -22.41
C CYS A 262 13.83 9.83 -21.97
N ASP A 263 14.30 9.72 -20.72
CA ASP A 263 15.41 10.50 -20.14
C ASP A 263 16.68 10.38 -20.98
N HIS A 264 16.98 9.17 -21.46
CA HIS A 264 18.18 8.93 -22.26
C HIS A 264 18.04 9.50 -23.68
N VAL A 265 16.95 9.18 -24.39
CA VAL A 265 16.76 9.53 -25.81
C VAL A 265 16.57 11.04 -25.99
N PHE A 266 15.85 11.70 -25.07
CA PHE A 266 15.53 13.13 -25.15
C PHE A 266 16.24 13.97 -24.09
N ALA A 267 17.47 13.59 -23.74
CA ALA A 267 18.30 14.28 -22.75
C ALA A 267 18.53 15.78 -23.05
N SER A 268 18.37 16.20 -24.31
CA SER A 268 18.53 17.58 -24.76
C SER A 268 17.32 18.49 -24.50
N SER A 269 16.14 17.95 -24.17
CA SER A 269 14.93 18.75 -23.97
C SER A 269 13.93 18.10 -23.01
N ASP A 270 13.77 18.71 -21.84
CA ASP A 270 12.78 18.28 -20.83
C ASP A 270 11.36 18.35 -21.36
N SER A 271 11.01 19.40 -22.12
CA SER A 271 9.66 19.55 -22.69
C SER A 271 9.27 18.40 -23.61
N ILE A 272 10.22 17.91 -24.43
CA ILE A 272 9.97 16.84 -25.39
C ILE A 272 9.83 15.52 -24.65
N ARG A 273 10.79 15.25 -23.78
CA ARG A 273 10.83 14.06 -22.93
C ARG A 273 9.55 13.88 -22.12
N GLU A 274 9.12 14.92 -21.40
CA GLU A 274 7.93 14.86 -20.58
C GLU A 274 6.66 14.69 -21.41
N SER A 275 6.59 15.31 -22.59
CA SER A 275 5.46 15.13 -23.50
C SER A 275 5.37 13.68 -24.00
N CYS A 276 6.50 13.08 -24.40
CA CYS A 276 6.56 11.68 -24.81
C CYS A 276 6.17 10.74 -23.67
N PHE A 277 6.84 10.85 -22.52
CA PHE A 277 6.59 10.00 -21.36
C PHE A 277 5.13 10.05 -20.90
N THR A 278 4.56 11.26 -20.80
CA THR A 278 3.17 11.45 -20.37
C THR A 278 2.20 10.83 -21.37
N GLU A 279 2.38 11.05 -22.67
CA GLU A 279 1.45 10.51 -23.68
C GLU A 279 1.48 8.98 -23.75
N ILE A 280 2.65 8.38 -23.56
CA ILE A 280 2.86 6.93 -23.58
C ILE A 280 2.23 6.27 -22.35
N THR A 281 2.48 6.82 -21.15
CA THR A 281 2.14 6.12 -19.88
C THR A 281 0.79 6.50 -19.29
N LYS A 282 0.22 7.67 -19.64
CA LYS A 282 -0.94 8.23 -18.94
C LYS A 282 -2.16 7.32 -18.94
N GLU A 283 -2.50 6.70 -20.06
CA GLU A 283 -3.71 5.88 -20.14
C GLU A 283 -3.61 4.64 -19.24
N GLY A 284 -2.52 3.87 -19.37
CA GLY A 284 -2.26 2.70 -18.53
C GLY A 284 -2.16 3.04 -17.04
N ALA A 285 -1.42 4.12 -16.71
CA ALA A 285 -1.26 4.55 -15.32
C ALA A 285 -2.60 5.01 -14.70
N MET A 286 -3.45 5.72 -15.45
CA MET A 286 -4.77 6.13 -14.98
C MET A 286 -5.70 4.93 -14.74
N ILE A 287 -5.63 3.88 -15.57
CA ILE A 287 -6.39 2.65 -15.35
C ILE A 287 -5.90 1.93 -14.10
N LEU A 288 -4.58 1.73 -13.98
CA LEU A 288 -3.96 1.05 -12.84
C LEU A 288 -4.28 1.75 -11.52
N PHE A 289 -4.03 3.05 -11.43
CA PHE A 289 -4.25 3.81 -10.20
C PHE A 289 -5.71 4.16 -9.96
N GLY A 290 -6.58 4.10 -10.97
CA GLY A 290 -8.02 4.34 -10.83
C GLY A 290 -8.81 3.11 -10.38
N PHE A 291 -8.26 1.90 -10.52
CA PHE A 291 -8.95 0.66 -10.11
C PHE A 291 -9.33 0.64 -8.62
N PRO A 292 -8.45 0.95 -7.64
CA PRO A 292 -8.79 0.89 -6.23
C PRO A 292 -9.90 1.84 -5.81
N GLU A 293 -9.92 3.06 -6.36
CA GLU A 293 -11.01 4.01 -6.14
C GLU A 293 -12.37 3.43 -6.57
N ASN A 294 -12.41 2.78 -7.74
CA ASN A 294 -13.64 2.17 -8.23
C ASN A 294 -14.07 0.97 -7.37
N VAL A 295 -13.13 0.17 -6.87
CA VAL A 295 -13.41 -0.93 -5.93
C VAL A 295 -13.98 -0.38 -4.62
N ALA A 296 -13.38 0.66 -4.05
CA ALA A 296 -13.83 1.29 -2.80
C ALA A 296 -15.26 1.85 -2.90
N ARG A 297 -15.58 2.51 -4.02
CA ARG A 297 -16.91 3.12 -4.24
C ARG A 297 -18.03 2.10 -4.41
N ASN A 298 -17.74 0.96 -5.03
CA ASN A 298 -18.77 -0.02 -5.42
C ASN A 298 -18.88 -1.22 -4.46
N SER A 299 -17.92 -1.36 -3.53
CA SER A 299 -17.94 -2.45 -2.54
C SER A 299 -18.87 -2.16 -1.38
N LYS A 300 -19.60 -3.18 -0.94
CA LYS A 300 -20.30 -3.15 0.37
C LYS A 300 -19.25 -3.17 1.49
N ARG A 301 -19.56 -2.56 2.63
CA ARG A 301 -18.71 -2.59 3.83
C ARG A 301 -18.95 -3.89 4.58
N SER A 302 -18.03 -4.85 4.43
CA SER A 302 -18.01 -6.08 5.21
C SER A 302 -16.58 -6.40 5.63
N PRO A 303 -16.37 -7.14 6.74
CA PRO A 303 -15.05 -7.42 7.30
C PRO A 303 -14.02 -7.91 6.28
N ASP A 304 -14.36 -8.92 5.49
CA ASP A 304 -13.45 -9.53 4.50
C ASP A 304 -12.98 -8.54 3.44
N LYS A 305 -13.85 -7.59 3.08
CA LYS A 305 -13.57 -6.56 2.08
C LYS A 305 -12.65 -5.49 2.62
N VAL A 306 -12.74 -5.16 3.91
CA VAL A 306 -11.84 -4.20 4.55
C VAL A 306 -10.39 -4.65 4.39
N PHE A 307 -10.10 -5.93 4.62
CA PHE A 307 -8.76 -6.47 4.47
C PHE A 307 -8.26 -6.40 3.03
N ARG A 308 -9.10 -6.73 2.04
CA ARG A 308 -8.73 -6.60 0.62
C ARG A 308 -8.53 -5.15 0.16
N LEU A 309 -9.18 -4.17 0.78
CA LEU A 309 -8.98 -2.76 0.46
C LEU A 309 -7.76 -2.18 1.19
N LEU A 310 -7.50 -2.61 2.43
CA LEU A 310 -6.24 -2.34 3.11
C LEU A 310 -5.06 -2.89 2.29
N ASP A 311 -5.21 -4.09 1.75
CA ASP A 311 -4.25 -4.72 0.85
C ASP A 311 -3.91 -3.85 -0.38
N MET A 312 -4.90 -3.15 -0.94
CA MET A 312 -4.71 -2.22 -2.06
C MET A 312 -4.05 -0.91 -1.62
N TYR A 313 -4.40 -0.42 -0.44
CA TYR A 313 -3.77 0.75 0.16
C TYR A 313 -2.27 0.49 0.36
N THR A 314 -1.92 -0.66 0.97
CA THR A 314 -0.53 -1.12 1.12
C THR A 314 0.21 -1.06 -0.20
N GLY A 315 -0.38 -1.63 -1.26
CA GLY A 315 0.27 -1.71 -2.57
C GLY A 315 0.70 -0.34 -3.10
N ILE A 316 -0.17 0.67 -3.03
CA ILE A 316 0.18 2.02 -3.50
C ILE A 316 1.14 2.72 -2.53
N SER A 317 0.91 2.61 -1.22
CA SER A 317 1.73 3.25 -0.19
C SER A 317 3.18 2.77 -0.23
N ASP A 318 3.40 1.45 -0.36
CA ASP A 318 4.73 0.83 -0.40
C ASP A 318 5.55 1.28 -1.62
N HIS A 319 4.89 1.69 -2.71
CA HIS A 319 5.53 2.14 -3.95
C HIS A 319 5.45 3.66 -4.14
N TRP A 320 5.04 4.41 -3.11
CA TRP A 320 4.75 5.84 -3.26
C TRP A 320 5.99 6.65 -3.65
N LEU A 321 7.17 6.31 -3.11
CA LEU A 321 8.42 7.01 -3.43
C LEU A 321 8.80 6.81 -4.91
N GLU A 322 8.67 5.59 -5.43
CA GLU A 322 8.89 5.31 -6.84
C GLU A 322 7.86 6.02 -7.72
N ILE A 323 6.58 6.00 -7.34
CA ILE A 323 5.51 6.72 -8.05
C ILE A 323 5.82 8.22 -8.10
N ASP A 324 6.21 8.83 -6.98
CA ASP A 324 6.50 10.26 -6.92
C ASP A 324 7.72 10.65 -7.78
N SER A 325 8.76 9.81 -7.77
CA SER A 325 9.96 9.98 -8.58
C SER A 325 9.68 9.84 -10.09
N ILE A 326 8.98 8.77 -10.48
CA ILE A 326 8.64 8.48 -11.88
C ILE A 326 7.72 9.57 -12.44
N PHE A 327 6.74 10.05 -11.67
CA PHE A 327 5.75 11.05 -12.13
C PHE A 327 6.00 12.45 -11.53
N SER A 328 7.26 12.85 -11.41
CA SER A 328 7.69 14.09 -10.72
C SER A 328 7.29 15.40 -11.40
N PHE A 329 6.97 15.39 -12.70
CA PHE A 329 6.73 16.62 -13.47
C PHE A 329 5.27 17.08 -13.48
N GLN A 330 5.06 18.35 -13.82
CA GLN A 330 3.73 18.96 -13.85
C GLN A 330 2.79 18.30 -14.88
N SER A 331 3.31 17.81 -16.01
CA SER A 331 2.54 17.09 -17.03
C SER A 331 1.91 15.80 -16.50
N THR A 332 2.56 15.15 -15.53
CA THR A 332 2.14 13.88 -14.92
C THR A 332 1.38 14.05 -13.61
N ILE A 333 1.10 15.29 -13.16
CA ILE A 333 0.43 15.55 -11.88
C ILE A 333 -0.94 14.86 -11.76
N THR A 334 -1.66 14.72 -12.88
CA THR A 334 -2.96 14.01 -12.91
C THR A 334 -2.85 12.55 -12.52
N ILE A 335 -1.72 11.89 -12.81
CA ILE A 335 -1.48 10.48 -12.47
C ILE A 335 -1.22 10.36 -10.96
N LYS A 336 -0.36 11.22 -10.40
CA LYS A 336 -0.13 11.26 -8.94
C LYS A 336 -1.39 11.59 -8.16
N SER A 337 -2.17 12.56 -8.66
CA SER A 337 -3.46 12.91 -8.09
C SER A 337 -4.45 11.73 -8.11
N GLN A 338 -4.46 10.93 -9.18
CA GLN A 338 -5.29 9.73 -9.25
C GLN A 338 -4.88 8.67 -8.22
N ALA A 339 -3.57 8.41 -8.06
CA ALA A 339 -3.06 7.49 -7.05
C ALA A 339 -3.41 7.97 -5.62
N LEU A 340 -3.23 9.25 -5.34
CA LEU A 340 -3.60 9.87 -4.06
C LEU A 340 -5.11 9.79 -3.81
N THR A 341 -5.92 10.07 -4.82
CA THR A 341 -7.40 9.95 -4.73
C THR A 341 -7.80 8.53 -4.37
N SER A 342 -7.16 7.52 -4.96
CA SER A 342 -7.39 6.12 -4.60
C SER A 342 -7.03 5.83 -3.14
N LEU A 343 -5.88 6.29 -2.64
CA LEU A 343 -5.52 6.15 -1.22
C LEU A 343 -6.56 6.80 -0.30
N ILE A 344 -7.00 8.03 -0.61
CA ILE A 344 -8.03 8.74 0.15
C ILE A 344 -9.34 7.95 0.17
N LYS A 345 -9.80 7.46 -0.99
CA LYS A 345 -11.07 6.72 -1.10
C LYS A 345 -11.02 5.36 -0.38
N LEU A 346 -9.87 4.69 -0.42
CA LEU A 346 -9.63 3.48 0.37
C LEU A 346 -9.65 3.79 1.87
N GLY A 347 -8.97 4.85 2.30
CA GLY A 347 -8.96 5.29 3.70
C GLY A 347 -10.36 5.67 4.22
N GLU A 348 -11.13 6.45 3.45
CA GLU A 348 -12.53 6.78 3.75
C GLU A 348 -13.40 5.53 3.89
N PHE A 349 -13.20 4.53 3.03
CA PHE A 349 -13.92 3.26 3.12
C PHE A 349 -13.59 2.52 4.43
N VAL A 350 -12.31 2.39 4.76
CA VAL A 350 -11.85 1.71 5.98
C VAL A 350 -12.41 2.41 7.22
N HIS A 351 -12.32 3.75 7.28
CA HIS A 351 -12.91 4.55 8.36
C HIS A 351 -14.40 4.28 8.53
N ALA A 352 -15.16 4.36 7.44
CA ALA A 352 -16.59 4.10 7.47
C ALA A 352 -16.90 2.66 7.92
N ALA A 353 -16.13 1.68 7.44
CA ALA A 353 -16.31 0.28 7.82
C ALA A 353 -15.99 0.03 9.31
N LEU A 354 -14.98 0.70 9.88
CA LEU A 354 -14.69 0.62 11.32
C LEU A 354 -15.80 1.23 12.18
N ASN A 355 -16.43 2.31 11.71
CA ASN A 355 -17.56 2.94 12.41
C ASN A 355 -18.86 2.12 12.29
N ASP A 356 -19.08 1.48 11.14
CA ASP A 356 -20.18 0.53 10.94
C ASP A 356 -20.00 -0.70 11.84
N PHE A 357 -18.76 -1.21 11.94
CA PHE A 357 -18.40 -2.31 12.83
C PHE A 357 -18.61 -1.94 14.31
N GLU A 358 -18.13 -0.77 14.74
CA GLU A 358 -18.38 -0.23 16.08
C GLU A 358 -19.87 -0.18 16.40
N SER A 359 -20.66 0.37 15.46
CA SER A 359 -22.11 0.45 15.57
C SER A 359 -22.76 -0.93 15.66
N ALA A 360 -22.27 -1.93 14.92
CA ALA A 360 -22.77 -3.30 14.96
C ALA A 360 -22.51 -3.95 16.33
N VAL A 361 -21.30 -3.80 16.87
CA VAL A 361 -20.96 -4.29 18.22
C VAL A 361 -21.85 -3.63 19.27
N LEU A 362 -22.06 -2.31 19.19
CA LEU A 362 -22.90 -1.59 20.15
C LEU A 362 -24.40 -1.87 19.98
N LYS A 363 -24.87 -2.25 18.79
CA LYS A 363 -26.29 -2.58 18.55
C LYS A 363 -26.63 -4.03 18.81
N ASP A 364 -25.65 -4.88 19.12
CA ASP A 364 -25.92 -6.28 19.45
C ASP A 364 -26.93 -6.37 20.61
N SER A 365 -28.07 -7.00 20.31
CA SER A 365 -29.26 -7.06 21.16
C SER A 365 -29.58 -8.48 21.62
N THR A 366 -28.64 -9.41 21.48
CA THR A 366 -28.79 -10.78 21.95
C THR A 366 -29.02 -10.80 23.47
N LYS A 367 -30.23 -11.21 23.87
CA LYS A 367 -30.69 -11.20 25.28
C LYS A 367 -30.47 -12.53 26.01
N SER A 368 -30.16 -13.59 25.28
CA SER A 368 -30.00 -14.93 25.87
C SER A 368 -28.61 -15.06 26.52
N PRO A 369 -28.54 -15.31 27.84
CA PRO A 369 -27.26 -15.59 28.49
C PRO A 369 -26.67 -16.91 27.97
N VAL A 370 -25.33 -16.99 27.91
CA VAL A 370 -24.62 -18.21 27.53
C VAL A 370 -24.75 -19.21 28.67
N LEU A 371 -25.26 -20.41 28.36
CA LEU A 371 -25.38 -21.47 29.36
C LEU A 371 -24.01 -21.76 30.00
N GLY A 372 -24.00 -21.88 31.33
CA GLY A 372 -22.77 -22.13 32.10
C GLY A 372 -21.77 -20.98 32.15
N GLY A 373 -22.13 -19.77 31.67
CA GLY A 373 -21.26 -18.59 31.74
C GLY A 373 -20.05 -18.66 30.80
N GLY A 374 -20.14 -19.42 29.70
CA GLY A 374 -19.05 -19.59 28.73
C GLY A 374 -18.70 -18.33 27.92
N ILE A 375 -17.85 -18.51 26.91
CA ILE A 375 -17.44 -17.43 25.99
C ILE A 375 -18.62 -17.06 25.07
N HIS A 376 -18.91 -15.77 24.96
CA HIS A 376 -19.92 -15.23 24.07
C HIS A 376 -19.40 -15.17 22.62
N HIS A 377 -20.27 -15.44 21.64
CA HIS A 377 -19.90 -15.40 20.21
C HIS A 377 -19.35 -14.02 19.80
N LEU A 378 -19.99 -12.92 20.25
CA LEU A 378 -19.53 -11.55 20.01
C LEU A 378 -18.06 -11.32 20.44
N THR A 379 -17.63 -11.90 21.56
CA THR A 379 -16.24 -11.80 22.02
C THR A 379 -15.29 -12.42 21.01
N THR A 380 -15.64 -13.59 20.48
CA THR A 380 -14.81 -14.32 19.51
C THR A 380 -14.78 -13.59 18.16
N GLU A 381 -15.93 -13.12 17.67
CA GLU A 381 -16.05 -12.38 16.42
C GLU A 381 -15.26 -11.07 16.45
N VAL A 382 -15.47 -10.25 17.49
CA VAL A 382 -14.78 -8.97 17.64
C VAL A 382 -13.28 -9.16 17.76
N MET A 383 -12.84 -10.08 18.62
CA MET A 383 -11.41 -10.28 18.82
C MET A 383 -10.72 -10.91 17.62
N ASN A 384 -11.39 -11.77 16.85
CA ASN A 384 -10.84 -12.29 15.59
C ASN A 384 -10.66 -11.15 14.57
N TYR A 385 -11.67 -10.30 14.40
CA TYR A 385 -11.59 -9.16 13.49
C TYR A 385 -10.47 -8.17 13.88
N LEU A 386 -10.40 -7.79 15.16
CA LEU A 386 -9.36 -6.89 15.67
C LEU A 386 -7.97 -7.50 15.60
N SER A 387 -7.83 -8.82 15.77
CA SER A 387 -6.53 -9.49 15.67
C SER A 387 -5.97 -9.41 14.25
N ILE A 388 -6.81 -9.60 13.22
CA ILE A 388 -6.38 -9.47 11.81
C ILE A 388 -6.11 -8.00 11.47
N LEU A 389 -6.95 -7.07 11.92
CA LEU A 389 -6.70 -5.64 11.71
C LEU A 389 -5.36 -5.17 12.30
N ALA A 390 -4.91 -5.77 13.42
CA ALA A 390 -3.64 -5.43 14.04
C ALA A 390 -2.43 -5.73 13.15
N ASP A 391 -2.56 -6.64 12.17
CA ASP A 391 -1.50 -6.93 11.20
C ASP A 391 -1.29 -5.77 10.20
N TYR A 392 -2.29 -4.89 10.06
CA TYR A 392 -2.26 -3.69 9.21
C TYR A 392 -1.97 -2.41 10.00
N SER A 393 -1.35 -2.51 11.19
CA SER A 393 -1.22 -1.37 12.11
C SER A 393 -0.43 -0.18 11.56
N ASN A 394 0.57 -0.43 10.73
CA ASN A 394 1.35 0.61 10.06
C ASN A 394 0.46 1.50 9.19
N ILE A 395 -0.30 0.88 8.28
CA ILE A 395 -1.18 1.56 7.34
C ILE A 395 -2.39 2.17 8.05
N LEU A 396 -2.94 1.47 9.04
CA LEU A 396 -4.02 2.02 9.86
C LEU A 396 -3.57 3.25 10.65
N SER A 397 -2.29 3.36 11.01
CA SER A 397 -1.77 4.58 11.64
C SER A 397 -1.86 5.77 10.69
N ASP A 398 -1.51 5.57 9.42
CA ASP A 398 -1.60 6.60 8.38
C ASP A 398 -3.04 6.97 8.06
N ILE A 399 -3.91 5.97 7.86
CA ILE A 399 -5.35 6.19 7.57
C ILE A 399 -6.02 6.93 8.73
N LEU A 400 -5.73 6.55 9.98
CA LEU A 400 -6.37 7.13 11.17
C LEU A 400 -5.71 8.45 11.64
N ALA A 401 -4.58 8.86 11.06
CA ALA A 401 -3.88 10.09 11.45
C ALA A 401 -4.74 11.35 11.28
N ASP A 402 -5.54 11.41 10.20
CA ASP A 402 -6.37 12.57 9.84
C ASP A 402 -7.73 12.60 10.55
N SER A 403 -8.12 11.52 11.23
CA SER A 403 -9.35 11.45 12.02
C SER A 403 -9.04 10.85 13.38
N PRO A 404 -8.43 11.64 14.29
CA PRO A 404 -8.34 11.22 15.68
C PRO A 404 -9.75 10.94 16.20
N PRO A 405 -9.92 9.94 17.09
CA PRO A 405 -11.20 9.71 17.76
C PRO A 405 -11.68 11.04 18.35
N PRO A 406 -13.00 11.32 18.32
CA PRO A 406 -13.56 12.63 18.59
C PRO A 406 -12.89 13.29 19.80
N ALA A 407 -12.38 14.50 19.57
CA ALA A 407 -11.52 15.22 20.50
C ALA A 407 -12.10 15.25 21.92
N LYS A 408 -11.27 14.79 22.86
CA LYS A 408 -11.13 15.22 24.27
C LYS A 408 -12.42 15.77 24.91
N HIS A 409 -13.02 14.99 25.82
CA HIS A 409 -13.54 15.42 27.15
C HIS A 409 -14.62 14.53 27.79
N SER A 410 -14.97 13.35 27.26
CA SER A 410 -15.99 12.51 27.94
C SER A 410 -15.48 11.26 28.65
N PHE A 411 -14.28 10.73 28.36
CA PHE A 411 -13.80 9.49 28.98
C PHE A 411 -12.29 9.52 29.32
N PRO A 412 -11.91 9.33 30.60
CA PRO A 412 -10.50 9.20 31.00
C PRO A 412 -9.77 8.04 30.31
N TYR A 413 -8.48 8.21 29.98
CA TYR A 413 -7.61 7.17 29.39
C TYR A 413 -7.55 5.89 30.23
N SER A 414 -7.73 6.05 31.55
CA SER A 414 -7.90 4.93 32.46
C SER A 414 -9.05 3.98 32.06
N TYR A 415 -10.16 4.44 31.49
CA TYR A 415 -11.23 3.55 31.00
C TYR A 415 -10.83 2.74 29.76
N LEU A 416 -9.93 3.27 28.94
CA LEU A 416 -9.34 2.56 27.80
C LEU A 416 -8.22 1.61 28.21
N GLY A 417 -7.82 1.63 29.48
CA GLY A 417 -6.81 0.74 30.04
C GLY A 417 -5.37 1.25 29.91
N PHE A 418 -5.18 2.49 29.46
CA PHE A 418 -3.86 3.12 29.43
C PHE A 418 -3.55 3.79 30.78
N PRO A 419 -2.26 3.87 31.20
CA PRO A 419 -1.87 4.68 32.34
C PRO A 419 -2.18 6.16 32.07
N ASP A 420 -2.60 6.91 33.09
CA ASP A 420 -2.63 8.38 33.03
C ASP A 420 -1.17 8.88 33.14
N SER A 421 -0.39 8.76 32.07
CA SER A 421 0.96 9.33 31.97
C SER A 421 0.97 10.56 31.07
N ASP A 422 1.72 11.60 31.45
CA ASP A 422 1.99 12.80 30.64
C ASP A 422 2.89 12.54 29.40
N GLU A 423 3.35 11.30 29.19
CA GLU A 423 4.06 10.93 27.96
C GLU A 423 3.11 10.83 26.77
N SER A 424 3.66 11.13 25.59
CA SER A 424 3.00 11.25 24.29
C SER A 424 1.70 10.44 24.16
N PRO A 425 0.59 11.07 23.71
CA PRO A 425 -0.69 10.38 23.56
C PRO A 425 -0.54 9.11 22.74
N ALA A 426 -1.23 8.05 23.16
CA ALA A 426 -1.21 6.76 22.47
C ALA A 426 -1.56 6.96 20.97
N PRO A 427 -0.95 6.18 20.06
CA PRO A 427 -1.22 6.30 18.63
C PRO A 427 -2.73 6.17 18.32
N PRO A 428 -3.27 6.88 17.31
CA PRO A 428 -4.70 6.82 16.96
C PRO A 428 -5.21 5.41 16.72
N VAL A 429 -4.39 4.53 16.11
CA VAL A 429 -4.71 3.11 15.92
C VAL A 429 -4.87 2.38 17.25
N SER A 430 -3.96 2.59 18.21
CA SER A 430 -4.04 1.99 19.55
C SER A 430 -5.28 2.43 20.29
N LEU A 431 -5.61 3.72 20.20
CA LEU A 431 -6.83 4.29 20.77
C LEU A 431 -8.09 3.69 20.15
N LYS A 432 -8.16 3.55 18.83
CA LYS A 432 -9.32 2.95 18.15
C LYS A 432 -9.47 1.46 18.51
N MET A 433 -8.38 0.70 18.60
CA MET A 433 -8.44 -0.70 19.04
C MET A 433 -8.95 -0.82 20.48
N ALA A 434 -8.39 -0.03 21.40
CA ALA A 434 -8.83 -0.01 22.79
C ALA A 434 -10.31 0.41 22.92
N TRP A 435 -10.75 1.37 22.12
CA TRP A 435 -12.15 1.82 22.08
C TRP A 435 -13.11 0.72 21.64
N LEU A 436 -12.78 -0.02 20.58
CA LEU A 436 -13.59 -1.14 20.10
C LEU A 436 -13.67 -2.27 21.15
N ILE A 437 -12.56 -2.56 21.84
CA ILE A 437 -12.53 -3.54 22.94
C ILE A 437 -13.37 -3.04 24.14
N LEU A 438 -13.31 -1.76 24.48
CA LEU A 438 -14.15 -1.18 25.53
C LEU A 438 -15.65 -1.28 25.17
N GLY A 439 -16.01 -1.02 23.91
CA GLY A 439 -17.38 -1.21 23.41
C GLY A 439 -17.87 -2.65 23.60
N LEU A 440 -17.01 -3.63 23.32
CA LEU A 440 -17.28 -5.04 23.62
C LEU A 440 -17.48 -5.28 25.13
N PHE A 441 -16.61 -4.74 25.99
CA PHE A 441 -16.76 -4.90 27.45
C PHE A 441 -18.07 -4.33 27.98
N CYS A 442 -18.46 -3.13 27.56
CA CYS A 442 -19.74 -2.54 27.95
C CYS A 442 -20.93 -3.42 27.54
N LYS A 443 -20.84 -4.08 26.38
CA LYS A 443 -21.88 -5.01 25.90
C LYS A 443 -21.90 -6.30 26.69
N LEU A 444 -20.75 -6.82 27.09
CA LEU A 444 -20.66 -8.01 27.93
C LEU A 444 -21.15 -7.75 29.35
N ASP A 445 -20.84 -6.58 29.92
CA ASP A 445 -21.34 -6.15 31.23
C ASP A 445 -22.87 -6.05 31.25
N ALA A 446 -23.45 -5.39 30.23
CA ALA A 446 -24.91 -5.34 30.08
C ALA A 446 -25.54 -6.74 29.98
N LYS A 447 -24.86 -7.69 29.33
CA LYS A 447 -25.32 -9.09 29.22
C LYS A 447 -25.15 -9.89 30.52
N ALA A 448 -24.14 -9.58 31.32
CA ALA A 448 -23.94 -10.20 32.62
C ALA A 448 -25.14 -9.96 33.56
N ASN A 449 -25.85 -8.83 33.39
CA ASN A 449 -27.06 -8.50 34.14
C ASN A 449 -28.29 -9.36 33.78
N TYR A 450 -28.25 -10.17 32.71
CA TYR A 450 -29.33 -11.11 32.39
C TYR A 450 -29.21 -12.46 33.13
N TYR A 451 -28.11 -12.71 33.84
CA TYR A 451 -28.00 -13.89 34.68
C TYR A 451 -28.75 -13.68 36.00
N ASN A 452 -29.64 -14.62 36.34
CA ASN A 452 -30.33 -14.61 37.64
C ASN A 452 -29.36 -14.84 38.81
N ASP A 453 -28.27 -15.58 38.56
CA ASP A 453 -27.23 -15.84 39.55
C ASP A 453 -26.06 -14.87 39.34
N VAL A 454 -25.81 -14.01 40.33
CA VAL A 454 -24.73 -13.02 40.32
C VAL A 454 -23.36 -13.68 40.18
N SER A 455 -23.17 -14.88 40.76
CA SER A 455 -21.91 -15.61 40.60
C SER A 455 -21.68 -15.97 39.13
N LEU A 456 -22.71 -16.44 38.44
CA LEU A 456 -22.62 -16.81 37.03
C LEU A 456 -22.35 -15.60 36.12
N GLY A 457 -22.89 -14.42 36.46
CA GLY A 457 -22.56 -13.16 35.81
C GLY A 457 -21.07 -12.81 35.92
N TYR A 458 -20.47 -12.92 37.11
CA TYR A 458 -19.03 -12.70 37.30
C TYR A 458 -18.16 -13.74 36.58
N LEU A 459 -18.59 -15.02 36.57
CA LEU A 459 -17.88 -16.06 35.84
C LEU A 459 -17.88 -15.82 34.33
N PHE A 460 -19.04 -15.40 33.80
CA PHE A 460 -19.18 -14.98 32.41
C PHE A 460 -18.22 -13.85 32.05
N LEU A 461 -18.14 -12.81 32.88
CA LEU A 461 -17.21 -11.71 32.67
C LEU A 461 -15.75 -12.17 32.72
N ALA A 462 -15.38 -13.02 33.69
CA ALA A 462 -14.03 -13.58 33.80
C ALA A 462 -13.64 -14.39 32.56
N ASN A 463 -14.54 -15.26 32.08
CA ASN A 463 -14.30 -16.08 30.89
C ASN A 463 -14.10 -15.25 29.62
N ASN A 464 -14.96 -14.26 29.39
CA ASN A 464 -14.89 -13.44 28.19
C ASN A 464 -13.68 -12.49 28.23
N LEU A 465 -13.39 -11.87 29.38
CA LEU A 465 -12.21 -11.03 29.53
C LEU A 465 -10.92 -11.83 29.39
N GLN A 466 -10.85 -13.05 29.93
CA GLN A 466 -9.70 -13.93 29.75
C GLN A 466 -9.51 -14.32 28.27
N CYS A 467 -10.60 -14.52 27.51
CA CYS A 467 -10.53 -14.74 26.07
C CYS A 467 -9.94 -13.51 25.35
N VAL A 468 -10.38 -12.30 25.69
CA VAL A 468 -9.83 -11.05 25.15
C VAL A 468 -8.34 -10.93 25.46
N VAL A 469 -7.94 -11.10 26.71
CA VAL A 469 -6.52 -11.04 27.14
C VAL A 469 -5.69 -12.07 26.40
N ALA A 470 -6.16 -13.31 26.29
CA ALA A 470 -5.45 -14.36 25.54
C ALA A 470 -5.28 -13.99 24.06
N LYS A 471 -6.34 -13.48 23.41
CA LYS A 471 -6.30 -13.04 22.02
C LYS A 471 -5.31 -11.89 21.81
N VAL A 472 -5.34 -10.88 22.69
CA VAL A 472 -4.38 -9.76 22.64
C VAL A 472 -2.95 -10.26 22.81
N HIS A 473 -2.70 -11.21 23.73
CA HIS A 473 -1.38 -11.76 23.95
C HIS A 473 -0.82 -12.52 22.73
N THR A 474 -1.70 -13.21 21.99
CA THR A 474 -1.33 -14.03 20.83
C THR A 474 -1.24 -13.27 19.50
N SER A 475 -1.72 -12.03 19.42
CA SER A 475 -1.74 -11.25 18.18
C SER A 475 -0.92 -9.97 18.26
N ASN A 476 -0.82 -9.24 17.14
CA ASN A 476 -0.13 -7.95 17.07
C ASN A 476 -0.80 -6.86 17.93
N LEU A 477 -2.00 -7.10 18.46
CA LEU A 477 -2.66 -6.23 19.45
C LEU A 477 -1.80 -6.00 20.70
N LYS A 478 -0.94 -6.95 21.10
CA LYS A 478 -0.02 -6.76 22.23
C LYS A 478 0.90 -5.56 22.06
N HIS A 479 1.32 -5.28 20.82
CA HIS A 479 2.22 -4.17 20.51
C HIS A 479 1.47 -2.84 20.51
N LEU A 480 0.21 -2.83 20.08
CA LEU A 480 -0.63 -1.64 20.04
C LEU A 480 -1.12 -1.21 21.42
N LEU A 481 -1.54 -2.17 22.26
CA LEU A 481 -2.13 -1.90 23.58
C LEU A 481 -1.08 -1.83 24.69
N GLY A 482 0.03 -2.54 24.54
CA GLY A 482 1.15 -2.52 25.48
C GLY A 482 0.95 -3.37 26.75
N ALA A 483 2.04 -3.56 27.49
CA ALA A 483 2.09 -4.43 28.67
C ALA A 483 1.25 -3.90 29.84
N GLY A 484 1.16 -2.58 30.01
CA GLY A 484 0.36 -1.96 31.07
C GLY A 484 -1.14 -2.26 30.93
N TRP A 485 -1.66 -2.19 29.70
CA TRP A 485 -3.04 -2.55 29.39
C TRP A 485 -3.32 -4.02 29.72
N LEU A 486 -2.41 -4.93 29.34
CA LEU A 486 -2.52 -6.36 29.63
C LEU A 486 -2.52 -6.64 31.14
N ALA A 487 -1.55 -6.10 31.88
CA ALA A 487 -1.43 -6.31 33.32
C ALA A 487 -2.69 -5.84 34.08
N LYS A 488 -3.26 -4.71 33.66
CA LYS A 488 -4.51 -4.19 34.22
C LYS A 488 -5.67 -5.18 34.01
N HIS A 489 -5.88 -5.64 32.78
CA HIS A 489 -7.00 -6.52 32.46
C HIS A 489 -6.81 -7.92 33.04
N GLU A 490 -5.58 -8.44 33.14
CA GLU A 490 -5.27 -9.68 33.88
C GLU A 490 -5.63 -9.55 35.38
N SER A 491 -5.38 -8.40 35.99
CA SER A 491 -5.80 -8.11 37.37
C SER A 491 -7.33 -8.11 37.49
N THR A 492 -8.03 -7.51 36.53
CA THR A 492 -9.50 -7.50 36.47
C THR A 492 -10.08 -8.91 36.29
N VAL A 493 -9.45 -9.79 35.49
CA VAL A 493 -9.86 -11.21 35.40
C VAL A 493 -9.80 -11.87 36.77
N LYS A 494 -8.70 -11.68 37.52
CA LYS A 494 -8.55 -12.23 38.88
C LYS A 494 -9.60 -11.67 39.84
N GLN A 495 -9.95 -10.40 39.71
CA GLN A 495 -11.00 -9.76 40.51
C GLN A 495 -12.38 -10.39 40.22
N PHE A 496 -12.74 -10.58 38.95
CA PHE A 496 -14.00 -11.24 38.58
C PHE A 496 -14.04 -12.70 39.06
N ALA A 497 -12.94 -13.44 38.94
CA ALA A 497 -12.84 -14.79 39.48
C ALA A 497 -13.01 -14.82 41.02
N ALA A 498 -12.40 -13.87 41.74
CA ALA A 498 -12.57 -13.76 43.19
C ALA A 498 -14.02 -13.39 43.60
N ASN A 499 -14.69 -12.53 42.84
CA ASN A 499 -16.10 -12.20 43.06
C ASN A 499 -17.01 -13.41 42.78
N TYR A 500 -16.74 -14.15 41.71
CA TYR A 500 -17.40 -15.43 41.44
C TYR A 500 -17.28 -16.38 42.64
N GLU A 501 -16.07 -16.59 43.14
CA GLU A 501 -15.82 -17.46 44.29
C GLU A 501 -16.58 -16.98 45.53
N ARG A 502 -16.55 -15.67 45.81
CA ARG A 502 -17.24 -15.08 46.96
C ARG A 502 -18.74 -15.31 46.90
N HIS A 503 -19.37 -15.08 45.75
CA HIS A 503 -20.82 -15.18 45.60
C HIS A 503 -21.30 -16.62 45.37
N GLY A 504 -20.51 -17.46 44.68
CA GLY A 504 -20.87 -18.84 44.38
C GLY A 504 -20.58 -19.82 45.52
N TRP A 505 -19.56 -19.53 46.33
CA TRP A 505 -19.06 -20.43 47.38
C TRP A 505 -19.03 -19.81 48.79
N GLY A 506 -19.40 -18.52 48.93
CA GLY A 506 -19.41 -17.83 50.22
C GLY A 506 -20.20 -18.56 51.30
N ASP A 507 -21.43 -18.99 51.00
CA ASP A 507 -22.27 -19.74 51.94
C ASP A 507 -21.66 -21.08 52.39
N VAL A 508 -20.80 -21.68 51.57
CA VAL A 508 -20.05 -22.91 51.91
C VAL A 508 -18.89 -22.56 52.82
N ILE A 509 -18.12 -21.51 52.48
CA ILE A 509 -16.98 -21.03 53.26
C ILE A 509 -17.46 -20.59 54.66
N ASP A 510 -18.53 -19.79 54.73
CA ASP A 510 -19.12 -19.25 55.96
C ASP A 510 -19.94 -20.29 56.76
N SER A 511 -20.10 -21.51 56.22
CA SER A 511 -20.73 -22.60 56.98
C SER A 511 -19.78 -23.21 58.00
N ILE A 512 -18.46 -23.05 57.84
CA ILE A 512 -17.44 -23.57 58.75
C ILE A 512 -16.93 -22.40 59.62
N PRO A 513 -17.05 -22.46 60.96
CA PRO A 513 -16.55 -21.40 61.82
C PRO A 513 -15.03 -21.26 61.74
N SER A 514 -14.52 -20.03 61.65
CA SER A 514 -13.08 -19.75 61.70
C SER A 514 -12.45 -20.13 63.04
N ASN A 515 -13.24 -20.09 64.12
CA ASN A 515 -12.85 -20.61 65.43
C ASN A 515 -13.52 -21.96 65.70
N LEU A 516 -12.76 -23.03 65.51
CA LEU A 516 -13.23 -24.41 65.64
C LEU A 516 -13.52 -24.82 67.09
N THR A 517 -13.02 -24.09 68.09
CA THR A 517 -13.30 -24.35 69.51
C THR A 517 -14.58 -23.66 69.99
N ALA A 518 -15.35 -22.99 69.13
CA ALA A 518 -16.64 -22.41 69.49
C ALA A 518 -17.80 -23.43 69.43
N ALA A 519 -17.54 -24.63 68.90
CA ALA A 519 -18.51 -25.71 68.71
C ALA A 519 -18.46 -26.72 69.87
N ASP A 520 -18.73 -26.27 71.10
CA ASP A 520 -18.52 -27.10 72.31
C ASP A 520 -19.59 -28.16 72.57
N THR A 521 -20.72 -28.11 71.84
CA THR A 521 -21.84 -29.04 72.06
C THR A 521 -22.12 -29.93 70.85
N PRO A 522 -22.45 -31.22 71.06
CA PRO A 522 -22.85 -32.15 69.98
C PRO A 522 -23.97 -31.62 69.08
N VAL A 523 -24.86 -30.77 69.61
CA VAL A 523 -25.96 -30.14 68.87
C VAL A 523 -25.43 -29.10 67.88
N LYS A 524 -24.55 -28.19 68.32
CA LYS A 524 -23.92 -27.18 67.44
C LYS A 524 -23.08 -27.80 66.34
N ILE A 525 -22.31 -28.86 66.67
CA ILE A 525 -21.51 -29.62 65.70
C ILE A 525 -22.40 -30.23 64.61
N LYS A 526 -23.53 -30.84 65.01
CA LYS A 526 -24.51 -31.42 64.08
C LYS A 526 -25.14 -30.36 63.18
N GLU A 527 -25.42 -29.17 63.70
CA GLU A 527 -25.95 -28.05 62.92
C GLU A 527 -24.94 -27.54 61.88
N ILE A 528 -23.67 -27.42 62.25
CA ILE A 528 -22.59 -27.01 61.33
C ILE A 528 -22.46 -28.02 60.18
N PHE A 529 -22.42 -29.33 60.46
CA PHE A 529 -22.36 -30.35 59.41
C PHE A 529 -23.59 -30.29 58.47
N LYS A 530 -24.78 -30.10 59.02
CA LYS A 530 -26.00 -29.95 58.21
C LYS A 530 -25.97 -28.69 57.34
N LYS A 531 -25.52 -27.56 57.91
CA LYS A 531 -25.37 -26.30 57.19
C LYS A 531 -24.37 -26.47 56.04
N PHE A 532 -23.18 -27.01 56.31
CA PHE A 532 -22.17 -27.30 55.30
C PHE A 532 -22.71 -28.20 54.19
N ASN A 533 -23.33 -29.34 54.54
CA ASN A 533 -23.86 -30.27 53.53
C ASN A 533 -24.93 -29.61 52.65
N THR A 534 -25.77 -28.75 53.22
CA THR A 534 -26.83 -28.06 52.48
C THR A 534 -26.24 -27.01 51.55
N SER A 535 -25.38 -26.14 52.07
CA SER A 535 -24.69 -25.11 51.28
C SER A 535 -23.84 -25.73 50.17
N PHE A 536 -23.06 -26.78 50.47
CA PHE A 536 -22.20 -27.46 49.51
C PHE A 536 -23.00 -28.13 48.39
N ASN A 537 -24.09 -28.85 48.71
CA ASN A 537 -24.95 -29.44 47.68
C ASN A 537 -25.61 -28.38 46.78
N GLN A 538 -26.06 -27.26 47.37
CA GLN A 538 -26.66 -26.17 46.61
C GLN A 538 -25.65 -25.50 45.69
N ALA A 539 -24.46 -25.18 46.20
CA ALA A 539 -23.36 -24.64 45.41
C ALA A 539 -22.96 -25.63 44.31
N TYR A 540 -22.69 -26.89 44.66
CA TYR A 540 -22.31 -27.93 43.70
C TYR A 540 -23.34 -28.09 42.56
N LYS A 541 -24.64 -28.14 42.89
CA LYS A 541 -25.69 -28.28 41.88
C LYS A 541 -25.77 -27.07 40.93
N LYS A 542 -25.57 -25.85 41.44
CA LYS A 542 -25.57 -24.63 40.61
C LYS A 542 -24.29 -24.52 39.77
N GLN A 543 -23.14 -24.76 40.40
CA GLN A 543 -21.83 -24.48 39.82
C GLN A 543 -21.31 -25.62 38.93
N SER A 544 -21.83 -26.84 39.06
CA SER A 544 -21.46 -27.98 38.18
C SER A 544 -21.85 -27.77 36.71
N LEU A 545 -22.84 -26.91 36.43
CA LEU A 545 -23.25 -26.54 35.07
C LEU A 545 -22.37 -25.44 34.45
N CYS A 546 -21.46 -24.86 35.24
CA CYS A 546 -20.59 -23.80 34.76
C CYS A 546 -19.47 -24.34 33.88
N VAL A 547 -19.00 -23.52 32.94
CA VAL A 547 -17.92 -23.87 32.01
C VAL A 547 -16.83 -22.82 32.11
N VAL A 548 -15.57 -23.25 32.26
CA VAL A 548 -14.40 -22.36 32.19
C VAL A 548 -13.48 -22.87 31.09
N PRO A 549 -13.57 -22.33 29.86
CA PRO A 549 -12.82 -22.84 28.72
C PRO A 549 -11.30 -22.69 28.89
N HIS A 550 -10.84 -21.57 29.43
CA HIS A 550 -9.42 -21.29 29.57
C HIS A 550 -8.80 -22.11 30.71
N ARG A 551 -7.90 -23.04 30.36
CA ARG A 551 -7.29 -24.00 31.30
C ARG A 551 -6.68 -23.36 32.54
N LYS A 552 -5.79 -22.36 32.39
CA LYS A 552 -5.11 -21.72 33.53
C LYS A 552 -6.11 -21.09 34.51
N LEU A 553 -7.05 -20.28 34.01
CA LEU A 553 -8.12 -19.69 34.81
C LEU A 553 -8.96 -20.75 35.53
N ARG A 554 -9.31 -21.84 34.83
CA ARG A 554 -10.05 -22.96 35.43
C ARG A 554 -9.28 -23.60 36.59
N ASP A 555 -8.00 -23.89 36.37
CA ASP A 555 -7.15 -24.52 37.37
C ASP A 555 -6.91 -23.58 38.56
N ASP A 556 -6.73 -22.27 38.32
CA ASP A 556 -6.59 -21.24 39.35
C ASP A 556 -7.85 -21.11 40.22
N ILE A 557 -9.04 -21.09 39.61
CA ILE A 557 -10.34 -21.05 40.32
C ILE A 557 -10.51 -22.32 41.17
N LYS A 558 -10.28 -23.51 40.59
CA LYS A 558 -10.35 -24.79 41.33
C LYS A 558 -9.42 -24.80 42.54
N ALA A 559 -8.16 -24.43 42.33
CA ALA A 559 -7.16 -24.38 43.39
C ALA A 559 -7.52 -23.36 44.48
N SER A 560 -8.07 -22.20 44.11
CA SER A 560 -8.50 -21.17 45.06
C SER A 560 -9.67 -21.62 45.93
N ILE A 561 -10.72 -22.21 45.32
CA ILE A 561 -11.88 -22.75 46.04
C ILE A 561 -11.45 -23.88 46.99
N ALA A 562 -10.66 -24.84 46.50
CA ALA A 562 -10.12 -25.93 47.30
C ALA A 562 -9.31 -25.40 48.50
N ARG A 563 -8.44 -24.41 48.28
CA ARG A 563 -7.63 -23.80 49.34
C ARG A 563 -8.48 -23.12 50.43
N LYS A 564 -9.63 -22.55 50.07
CA LYS A 564 -10.53 -21.88 51.02
C LYS A 564 -11.39 -22.86 51.82
N ILE A 565 -11.77 -24.00 51.24
CA ILE A 565 -12.74 -24.93 51.83
C ILE A 565 -12.05 -26.14 52.49
N GLU A 566 -11.12 -26.79 51.80
CA GLU A 566 -10.59 -28.09 52.23
C GLU A 566 -9.85 -28.06 53.58
N PRO A 567 -8.94 -27.09 53.87
CA PRO A 567 -8.19 -27.12 55.12
C PRO A 567 -9.10 -26.96 56.34
N LEU A 568 -10.03 -26.01 56.28
CA LEU A 568 -10.99 -25.73 57.35
C LEU A 568 -11.96 -26.90 57.54
N TYR A 569 -12.46 -27.48 56.44
CA TYR A 569 -13.36 -28.62 56.52
C TYR A 569 -12.67 -29.86 57.05
N ARG A 570 -11.45 -30.16 56.59
CA ARG A 570 -10.65 -31.32 57.04
C ARG A 570 -10.34 -31.23 58.53
N GLN A 571 -9.98 -30.04 59.01
CA GLN A 571 -9.72 -29.82 60.44
C GLN A 571 -10.98 -29.98 61.29
N PHE A 572 -12.11 -29.42 60.85
CA PHE A 572 -13.40 -29.57 61.52
C PHE A 572 -13.86 -31.04 61.53
N TYR A 573 -13.78 -31.71 60.38
CA TYR A 573 -14.15 -33.11 60.18
C TYR A 573 -13.35 -34.04 61.10
N SER A 574 -12.02 -33.94 61.08
CA SER A 574 -11.14 -34.79 61.90
C SER A 574 -11.39 -34.60 63.40
N SER A 575 -11.60 -33.37 63.85
CA SER A 575 -11.81 -33.04 65.27
C SER A 575 -13.16 -33.54 65.81
N HIS A 576 -14.21 -33.62 64.99
CA HIS A 576 -15.59 -33.84 65.46
C HIS A 576 -16.26 -35.11 64.92
N ARG A 577 -15.66 -35.83 63.96
CA ARG A 577 -16.21 -37.06 63.37
C ARG A 577 -16.52 -38.13 64.42
N LEU A 578 -15.59 -38.41 65.33
CA LEU A 578 -15.74 -39.45 66.35
C LEU A 578 -16.84 -39.11 67.37
N THR A 579 -16.94 -37.83 67.75
CA THR A 579 -18.01 -37.30 68.62
C THR A 579 -19.39 -37.49 68.00
N MET A 580 -19.50 -37.28 66.68
CA MET A 580 -20.75 -37.51 65.93
C MET A 580 -21.06 -38.99 65.67
N GLN A 581 -20.04 -39.86 65.54
CA GLN A 581 -20.24 -41.31 65.42
C GLN A 581 -20.81 -41.94 66.69
N ARG A 582 -20.46 -41.41 67.87
CA ARG A 582 -20.98 -41.89 69.17
C ARG A 582 -22.41 -41.42 69.47
N ALA A 583 -22.83 -40.30 68.89
CA ALA A 583 -24.22 -39.84 68.96
C ALA A 583 -25.07 -40.68 67.98
N ARG A 584 -26.08 -41.40 68.49
CA ARG A 584 -26.89 -42.47 67.84
C ARG A 584 -27.60 -42.18 66.48
N ASN A 585 -27.21 -41.18 65.69
CA ASN A 585 -27.78 -40.84 64.37
C ASN A 585 -26.70 -40.33 63.38
N SER A 586 -25.57 -41.03 63.24
CA SER A 586 -24.33 -40.49 62.63
C SER A 586 -24.27 -40.52 61.10
N VAL A 587 -24.84 -41.54 60.45
CA VAL A 587 -24.72 -41.75 58.99
C VAL A 587 -25.46 -40.69 58.17
N SER A 588 -26.49 -40.05 58.73
CA SER A 588 -27.26 -39.01 58.03
C SER A 588 -26.72 -37.58 58.19
N VAL A 589 -25.75 -37.36 59.08
CA VAL A 589 -25.25 -36.00 59.42
C VAL A 589 -23.91 -35.69 58.75
N VAL A 590 -23.00 -36.67 58.67
CA VAL A 590 -21.67 -36.50 58.05
C VAL A 590 -21.72 -37.12 56.65
N ARG A 591 -22.08 -36.32 55.64
CA ARG A 591 -22.41 -36.79 54.29
C ARG A 591 -21.21 -36.80 53.32
N PHE A 592 -20.23 -35.93 53.53
CA PHE A 592 -19.05 -35.79 52.67
C PHE A 592 -17.79 -36.01 53.49
N ALA A 593 -16.87 -36.85 53.01
CA ALA A 593 -15.50 -36.85 53.49
C ALA A 593 -14.73 -35.67 52.86
N PRO A 594 -13.64 -35.18 53.49
CA PRO A 594 -12.79 -34.15 52.89
C PRO A 594 -12.28 -34.53 51.49
N GLU A 595 -12.03 -35.82 51.26
CA GLU A 595 -11.62 -36.37 49.96
C GLU A 595 -12.74 -36.24 48.92
N ASP A 596 -14.00 -36.47 49.31
CA ASP A 596 -15.16 -36.31 48.42
C ASP A 596 -15.33 -34.85 48.00
N VAL A 597 -15.17 -33.91 48.95
CA VAL A 597 -15.24 -32.46 48.68
C VAL A 597 -14.17 -32.05 47.67
N GLY A 598 -12.92 -32.49 47.86
CA GLY A 598 -11.82 -32.18 46.94
C GLY A 598 -12.04 -32.80 45.55
N HIS A 599 -12.51 -34.05 45.49
CA HIS A 599 -12.84 -34.71 44.22
C HIS A 599 -13.95 -33.95 43.47
N HIS A 600 -15.02 -33.57 44.15
CA HIS A 600 -16.13 -32.81 43.57
C HIS A 600 -15.68 -31.46 43.02
N ILE A 601 -14.78 -30.73 43.69
CA ILE A 601 -14.22 -29.46 43.17
C ILE A 601 -13.32 -29.71 41.96
N SER A 602 -12.52 -30.78 41.99
CA SER A 602 -11.58 -31.13 40.92
C SER A 602 -12.26 -31.39 39.57
N VAL A 603 -13.45 -32.00 39.58
CA VAL A 603 -14.18 -32.37 38.34
C VAL A 603 -15.03 -31.24 37.75
N MET A 604 -15.15 -30.09 38.42
CA MET A 604 -15.99 -28.97 37.94
C MET A 604 -15.46 -28.28 36.68
N PHE A 605 -16.30 -27.46 36.06
CA PHE A 605 -15.95 -26.48 35.03
C PHE A 605 -15.44 -27.05 33.69
N SER A 606 -15.44 -28.38 33.54
CA SER A 606 -14.89 -29.05 32.36
C SER A 606 -15.80 -28.94 31.12
N GLY A 607 -17.07 -28.57 31.29
CA GLY A 607 -18.10 -28.74 30.25
C GLY A 607 -18.37 -30.24 30.01
N THR A 608 -19.60 -30.61 29.66
CA THR A 608 -19.80 -31.88 28.97
C THR A 608 -19.17 -31.73 27.59
N GLU A 609 -18.18 -32.56 27.28
CA GLU A 609 -17.76 -32.75 25.89
C GLU A 609 -18.97 -33.30 25.12
N GLU A 610 -19.63 -32.44 24.35
CA GLU A 610 -20.40 -32.83 23.17
C GLU A 610 -19.57 -32.53 21.93
#